data_AF-A0A8S1RTY1-F1
#
_entry.id   AF-A0A8S1RTY1-F1
#
_cell.length_a   1.000
_cell.length_b   1.000
_cell.length_c   1.000
_cell.angle_alpha   90.00
_cell.angle_beta   90.00
_cell.angle_gamma   90.00
#
_symmetry.space_group_name_H-M   'P 1'
#
loop_
_entity.id
_entity.type
_entity.pdbx_description
1 polymer ?
#
loop_
_entity_poly.entity_id
_entity_poly.type
_entity_poly.pdbx_seq_one_letter_code
_entity_poly.pdbx_strand_id
1 'polypeptide(L)'
;MKKVHSQYRFVGVKDDMLLPIIEMRQLKLLEFILMGCNLTTSSAKFLQTLLYKLQKLDNSVLNLYGNIVNMNLKLLLDIHQRQVKTLDIELNFNIIILN
;
A
#
# COMPACT_ATOMS: atom_id res chain seq x y z
N MET A 1 -21.45 16.66 11.24
CA MET A 1 -21.03 15.26 11.47
C MET A 1 -19.52 15.17 11.22
N LYS A 2 -18.70 14.90 12.25
CA LYS A 2 -17.25 14.69 12.07
C LYS A 2 -17.05 13.35 11.36
N LYS A 3 -16.53 13.37 10.12
CA LYS A 3 -16.08 12.14 9.45
C LYS A 3 -14.92 11.57 10.25
N VAL A 4 -15.15 10.49 10.97
CA VAL A 4 -14.09 9.68 11.58
C VAL A 4 -13.34 9.03 10.41
N HIS A 5 -12.21 9.61 10.02
CA HIS A 5 -11.27 8.97 9.11
C HIS A 5 -10.36 8.14 10.00
N SER A 6 -10.59 6.83 10.04
CA SER A 6 -9.69 5.93 10.72
C SER A 6 -8.41 5.84 9.89
N GLN A 7 -7.32 6.43 10.40
CA GLN A 7 -5.98 6.34 9.82
C GLN A 7 -5.24 5.22 10.54
N TYR A 8 -4.73 4.26 9.79
CA TYR A 8 -3.95 3.15 10.32
C TYR A 8 -2.55 3.21 9.72
N ARG A 9 -1.53 3.18 10.59
CA ARG A 9 -0.10 3.24 10.22
C ARG A 9 0.55 1.89 10.55
N PHE A 10 1.20 1.28 9.59
CA PHE A 10 1.91 0.00 9.74
C PHE A 10 3.39 0.22 9.43
N VAL A 11 4.30 -0.36 10.22
CA VAL A 11 5.75 -0.27 10.07
C VAL A 11 6.35 -1.67 10.04
N GLY A 12 7.10 -2.00 9.00
CA GLY A 12 7.93 -3.23 8.93
C GLY A 12 7.13 -4.53 8.83
N VAL A 13 6.37 -4.70 7.75
CA VAL A 13 5.31 -5.69 7.73
C VAL A 13 5.74 -7.01 7.07
N LYS A 14 5.64 -8.13 7.81
CA LYS A 14 5.48 -9.47 7.20
C LYS A 14 4.03 -9.60 6.72
N ASP A 15 3.82 -10.17 5.53
CA ASP A 15 2.53 -10.28 4.83
C ASP A 15 1.35 -10.67 5.75
N ASP A 16 1.60 -11.53 6.73
CA ASP A 16 0.65 -12.04 7.72
C ASP A 16 0.03 -10.95 8.62
N MET A 17 0.74 -9.86 8.90
CA MET A 17 0.25 -8.79 9.80
C MET A 17 -0.72 -7.82 9.11
N LEU A 18 -0.90 -7.93 7.78
CA LEU A 18 -1.85 -7.09 7.03
C LEU A 18 -3.22 -7.76 6.88
N LEU A 19 -3.36 -9.02 7.28
CA LEU A 19 -4.62 -9.76 7.24
C LEU A 19 -5.76 -9.08 8.03
N PRO A 20 -5.55 -8.49 9.22
CA PRO A 20 -6.64 -7.81 9.94
C PRO A 20 -7.19 -6.58 9.20
N ILE A 21 -6.37 -5.93 8.36
CA ILE A 21 -6.80 -4.75 7.59
C ILE A 21 -7.86 -5.15 6.57
N ILE A 22 -7.72 -6.33 5.96
CA ILE A 22 -8.68 -6.88 4.98
C ILE A 22 -10.11 -6.93 5.55
N GLU A 23 -10.24 -7.12 6.86
CA GLU A 23 -11.54 -7.19 7.53
C GLU A 23 -12.17 -5.81 7.73
N MET A 24 -11.39 -4.72 7.62
CA MET A 24 -11.84 -3.33 7.74
C MET A 24 -12.53 -2.83 6.45
N ARG A 25 -13.59 -3.52 6.01
CA ARG A 25 -14.31 -3.25 4.75
C ARG A 25 -14.92 -1.84 4.62
N GLN A 26 -14.98 -1.07 5.71
CA GLN A 26 -15.48 0.32 5.73
C GLN A 26 -14.37 1.37 5.56
N LEU A 27 -13.11 0.94 5.44
CA LEU A 27 -11.97 1.83 5.34
C LEU A 27 -12.05 2.67 4.07
N LYS A 28 -11.92 3.99 4.21
CA LYS A 28 -11.93 4.95 3.09
C LYS A 28 -10.56 5.53 2.77
N LEU A 29 -9.66 5.53 3.76
CA LEU A 29 -8.31 6.03 3.65
C LEU A 29 -7.36 5.03 4.31
N LEU A 30 -6.24 4.75 3.64
CA LEU A 30 -5.21 3.85 4.12
C LEU A 30 -3.83 4.45 3.85
N GLU A 31 -2.98 4.45 4.87
CA GLU A 31 -1.60 4.92 4.75
C GLU A 31 -0.64 3.81 5.17
N PHE A 32 0.15 3.32 4.22
CA PHE A 32 1.22 2.37 4.48
C PHE A 32 2.54 3.09 4.63
N ILE A 33 3.29 2.79 5.69
CA ILE A 33 4.65 3.30 5.88
C ILE A 33 5.63 2.14 5.92
N LEU A 34 6.22 1.80 4.77
CA LEU A 34 7.19 0.72 4.69
C LEU A 34 8.59 1.30 4.81
N MET A 35 9.36 0.78 5.76
CA MET A 35 10.71 1.26 6.05
C MET A 35 11.72 0.13 6.03
N GLY A 36 12.86 0.35 5.35
CA GLY A 36 13.99 -0.60 5.35
C GLY A 36 13.68 -1.99 4.77
N CYS A 37 12.62 -2.12 3.97
CA CYS A 37 12.17 -3.36 3.38
C CYS A 37 12.80 -3.59 1.99
N ASN A 38 12.83 -4.85 1.56
CA ASN A 38 13.11 -5.21 0.17
C ASN A 38 11.79 -5.50 -0.54
N LEU A 39 11.30 -4.53 -1.33
CA LEU A 39 10.04 -4.63 -2.05
C LEU A 39 10.26 -5.39 -3.36
N THR A 40 9.61 -6.54 -3.45
CA THR A 40 9.68 -7.43 -4.60
C THR A 40 8.35 -7.47 -5.34
N THR A 41 8.34 -8.09 -6.52
CA THR A 41 7.11 -8.39 -7.27
C THR A 41 6.05 -9.12 -6.42
N SER A 42 6.47 -10.00 -5.51
CA SER A 42 5.54 -10.69 -4.60
C SER A 42 4.88 -9.71 -3.61
N SER A 43 5.66 -8.78 -3.05
CA SER A 43 5.16 -7.71 -2.17
C SER A 43 4.14 -6.81 -2.89
N ALA A 44 4.40 -6.46 -4.17
CA ALA A 44 3.45 -5.70 -4.98
C ALA A 44 2.13 -6.44 -5.20
N LYS A 45 2.19 -7.74 -5.53
CA LYS A 45 0.98 -8.58 -5.69
C LYS A 45 0.19 -8.72 -4.40
N PHE A 46 0.88 -8.82 -3.27
CA PHE A 46 0.26 -8.82 -1.96
C PHE A 46 -0.50 -7.50 -1.71
N LEU A 47 0.16 -6.35 -1.90
CA LEU A 47 -0.46 -5.04 -1.75
C LEU A 47 -1.65 -4.85 -2.69
N GLN A 48 -1.55 -5.32 -3.93
CA GLN A 48 -2.68 -5.35 -4.87
C GLN A 48 -3.86 -6.15 -4.33
N THR A 49 -3.61 -7.34 -3.81
CA THR A 49 -4.64 -8.21 -3.24
C THR A 49 -5.30 -7.57 -2.02
N LEU A 50 -4.50 -6.95 -1.16
CA LEU A 50 -4.96 -6.22 0.01
C LEU A 50 -5.90 -5.07 -0.38
N LEU A 51 -5.45 -4.21 -1.28
CA LEU A 51 -6.23 -3.06 -1.75
C LEU A 51 -7.52 -3.48 -2.45
N TYR A 52 -7.51 -4.57 -3.23
CA TYR A 52 -8.71 -5.10 -3.88
C TYR A 52 -9.80 -5.58 -2.90
N LYS A 53 -9.40 -6.06 -1.71
CA LYS A 53 -10.36 -6.48 -0.68
C LYS A 53 -10.99 -5.30 0.06
N LEU A 54 -10.39 -4.12 -0.02
CA LEU A 54 -10.87 -2.89 0.63
C LEU A 54 -11.78 -2.10 -0.32
N GLN A 55 -12.96 -2.66 -0.62
CA GLN A 55 -13.86 -2.15 -1.67
C GLN A 55 -14.38 -0.71 -1.47
N LYS A 56 -14.30 -0.16 -0.25
CA LYS A 56 -14.72 1.22 0.07
C LYS A 56 -13.54 2.21 0.16
N LEU A 57 -12.34 1.75 -0.15
CA LEU A 57 -11.13 2.56 -0.08
C LEU A 57 -11.13 3.57 -1.21
N ASP A 58 -11.28 4.85 -0.86
CA ASP A 58 -11.21 5.95 -1.81
C ASP A 58 -9.74 6.33 -2.06
N ASN A 59 -8.92 6.40 -1.00
CA ASN A 59 -7.56 6.93 -1.04
C ASN A 59 -6.57 5.97 -0.39
N SER A 60 -5.43 5.75 -1.04
CA SER A 60 -4.31 4.99 -0.48
C SER A 60 -3.02 5.79 -0.64
N VAL A 61 -2.24 5.87 0.44
CA VAL A 61 -0.90 6.47 0.42
C VAL A 61 0.11 5.38 0.78
N LEU A 62 1.14 5.21 -0.03
CA LEU A 62 2.24 4.28 0.18
C LEU A 62 3.54 5.07 0.37
N ASN A 63 3.91 5.26 1.63
CA ASN A 63 5.13 5.95 2.04
C ASN A 63 6.26 4.94 2.19
N LEU A 64 7.24 5.02 1.31
CA LEU A 64 8.40 4.14 1.28
C LEU A 64 9.63 4.92 1.78
N TYR A 65 10.23 4.48 2.88
CA TYR A 65 11.44 5.07 3.46
C TYR A 65 12.63 4.09 3.51
N GLY A 66 13.72 4.39 2.80
CA GLY A 66 14.95 3.59 2.92
C GLY A 66 14.82 2.14 2.43
N ASN A 67 13.92 1.87 1.49
CA ASN A 67 13.69 0.53 0.94
C ASN A 67 14.55 0.26 -0.30
N ILE A 68 14.79 -1.02 -0.58
CA ILE A 68 15.23 -1.49 -1.89
C ILE A 68 13.97 -1.88 -2.66
N VAL A 69 13.73 -1.28 -3.81
CA VAL A 69 12.58 -1.54 -4.67
C VAL A 69 13.05 -2.25 -5.92
N ASN A 70 12.87 -3.57 -5.95
CA ASN A 70 13.25 -4.44 -7.05
C ASN A 70 12.01 -5.09 -7.65
N MET A 71 11.23 -4.28 -8.36
CA MET A 71 9.99 -4.72 -8.97
C MET A 71 9.53 -3.74 -10.06
N ASN A 72 8.66 -4.22 -10.94
CA ASN A 72 8.02 -3.36 -11.92
C ASN A 72 6.99 -2.45 -11.22
N LEU A 73 7.29 -1.15 -11.12
CA LEU A 73 6.39 -0.15 -10.52
C LEU A 73 5.04 -0.06 -11.23
N LYS A 74 4.94 -0.49 -12.49
CA LYS A 74 3.67 -0.56 -13.22
C LYS A 74 2.67 -1.51 -12.56
N LEU A 75 3.14 -2.59 -11.91
CA LEU A 75 2.27 -3.51 -11.16
C LEU A 75 1.58 -2.84 -9.97
N LEU A 76 2.22 -1.86 -9.33
CA LEU A 76 1.58 -1.05 -8.28
C LEU A 76 0.52 -0.11 -8.87
N LEU A 77 0.78 0.45 -10.05
CA LEU A 77 -0.13 1.39 -10.71
C LEU A 77 -1.36 0.69 -11.30
N ASP A 78 -1.22 -0.57 -11.74
CA ASP A 78 -2.35 -1.38 -12.23
C ASP A 78 -3.41 -1.65 -11.12
N ILE A 79 -3.05 -1.47 -9.84
CA ILE A 79 -3.98 -1.53 -8.71
C ILE A 79 -5.03 -0.41 -8.77
N HIS A 80 -4.70 0.73 -9.40
CA HIS A 80 -5.51 1.95 -9.40
C HIS A 80 -6.79 1.83 -10.26
N GLN A 81 -6.90 0.91 -11.20
CA GLN A 81 -7.85 1.10 -12.31
C GLN A 81 -9.34 0.85 -12.02
N ARG A 82 -9.76 0.35 -10.84
CA ARG A 82 -11.20 0.07 -10.61
C ARG A 82 -11.83 0.51 -9.29
N GLN A 83 -11.08 0.70 -8.21
CA GLN A 83 -11.68 0.90 -6.88
C GLN A 83 -11.08 2.09 -6.11
N VAL A 84 -9.76 2.18 -6.07
CA VAL A 84 -9.06 3.28 -5.39
C VAL A 84 -9.02 4.50 -6.32
N LYS A 85 -9.58 5.63 -5.86
CA LYS A 85 -9.61 6.89 -6.64
C LYS A 85 -8.26 7.57 -6.70
N THR A 86 -7.47 7.45 -5.64
CA THR A 86 -6.12 8.03 -5.56
C THR A 86 -5.15 7.04 -4.90
N LEU A 87 -4.06 6.74 -5.61
CA LEU A 87 -2.91 6.02 -5.06
C LEU A 87 -1.70 6.95 -5.14
N ASP A 88 -1.29 7.47 -3.99
CA ASP A 88 -0.08 8.27 -3.86
C ASP A 88 1.07 7.37 -3.38
N ILE A 89 2.24 7.50 -4.02
CA ILE A 89 3.44 6.75 -3.65
C ILE A 89 4.53 7.77 -3.34
N GLU A 90 4.95 7.84 -2.08
CA GLU A 90 6.04 8.71 -1.65
C GLU A 90 7.33 7.89 -1.51
N LEU A 91 8.37 8.28 -2.25
CA LEU A 91 9.65 7.60 -2.25
C LEU A 91 10.70 8.45 -1.54
N ASN A 92 11.04 8.10 -0.31
CA ASN A 92 12.07 8.76 0.48
C ASN A 92 13.29 7.84 0.68
N PHE A 93 14.46 8.26 0.17
CA PHE A 93 15.73 7.53 0.33
C PHE A 93 15.72 6.06 -0.13
N ASN A 94 14.90 5.71 -1.13
CA ASN A 94 14.81 4.34 -1.64
C ASN A 94 15.81 4.10 -2.79
N ILE A 95 16.31 2.87 -2.90
CA ILE A 95 17.08 2.40 -4.06
C ILE A 95 16.10 1.71 -5.01
N ILE A 96 15.98 2.20 -6.23
CA ILE A 96 15.08 1.61 -7.25
C ILE A 96 15.93 0.84 -8.26
N ILE A 97 15.64 -0.45 -8.40
CA ILE A 97 16.26 -1.33 -9.39
C ILE A 97 15.24 -1.59 -10.49
N LEU A 98 15.50 -1.03 -11.67
CA LEU A 98 14.65 -1.18 -12.86
C LEU A 98 15.15 -2.37 -13.68
N ASN A 99 14.32 -3.40 -13.80
CA ASN A 99 14.56 -4.58 -14.65
C ASN A 99 13.65 -4.54 -15.88
#